data_AF-A0A061RNL3-F1
#
_entry.id   AF-A0A061RNL3-F1
#
_cell.length_a   1.000
_cell.length_b   1.000
_cell.length_c   1.000
_cell.angle_alpha   90.00
_cell.angle_beta   90.00
_cell.angle_gamma   90.00
#
_symmetry.space_group_name_H-M   'P 1'
#
loop_
_entity.id
_entity.type
_entity.pdbx_description
1 polymer ?
#
loop_
_entity_poly.entity_id
_entity_poly.type
_entity_poly.pdbx_seq_one_letter_code
_entity_poly.pdbx_strand_id
1 'polypeptide(L)'
;PLHDDKVVDTSIGILLGTMCGDVLGAAFEGSSSIGQEYRDFQYSTRGYGSYTDDTQMTLALATSLVESKGINPENASNNYCKFFDASRGYGASAS
;
A
#
# COMPACT_ATOMS: atom_id res chain seq x y z
N PRO A 1 -3.03 27.88 -2.23
CA PRO A 1 -2.18 27.59 -3.41
C PRO A 1 -2.91 26.63 -4.34
N LEU A 2 -3.11 27.01 -5.60
CA LEU A 2 -3.51 26.08 -6.64
C LEU A 2 -2.36 25.07 -6.75
N HIS A 3 -2.60 23.81 -6.36
CA HIS A 3 -1.61 22.77 -6.59
C HIS A 3 -1.45 22.63 -8.11
N ASP A 4 -0.21 22.53 -8.59
CA ASP A 4 0.08 22.25 -9.99
C ASP A 4 -0.64 20.95 -10.38
N ASP A 5 -1.52 20.99 -11.39
CA ASP A 5 -2.31 19.85 -11.84
C ASP A 5 -1.42 18.63 -12.12
N LYS A 6 -0.19 18.86 -12.60
CA LYS A 6 0.78 17.79 -12.83
C LYS A 6 1.25 17.13 -11.53
N VAL A 7 1.43 17.91 -10.46
CA VAL A 7 1.83 17.39 -9.15
C VAL A 7 0.70 16.55 -8.57
N VAL A 8 -0.55 17.04 -8.67
CA VAL A 8 -1.72 16.30 -8.21
C VAL A 8 -1.86 14.97 -8.96
N ASP A 9 -1.81 15.00 -10.29
CA ASP A 9 -1.89 13.81 -11.14
C ASP A 9 -0.76 12.82 -10.83
N THR A 10 0.47 13.31 -10.68
CA THR A 10 1.62 12.47 -10.30
C THR A 10 1.43 11.84 -8.91
N SER A 11 0.93 12.58 -7.92
CA SER A 11 0.67 12.05 -6.58
C SER A 11 -0.40 10.97 -6.59
N ILE A 12 -1.48 11.17 -7.36
CA ILE A 12 -2.53 10.16 -7.55
C ILE A 12 -1.95 8.92 -8.23
N GLY A 13 -1.18 9.11 -9.31
CA GLY A 13 -0.53 8.02 -10.05
C GLY A 13 0.43 7.20 -9.20
N ILE A 14 1.17 7.83 -8.29
CA ILE A 14 2.05 7.11 -7.34
C ILE A 14 1.23 6.21 -6.43
N LEU A 15 0.16 6.72 -5.81
CA LEU A 15 -0.65 5.92 -4.87
C LEU A 15 -1.39 4.78 -5.59
N LEU A 16 -1.98 5.06 -6.75
CA LEU A 16 -2.64 4.03 -7.55
C LEU A 16 -1.65 2.99 -8.09
N GLY A 17 -0.47 3.43 -8.54
CA GLY A 17 0.59 2.55 -9.01
C GLY A 17 1.08 1.62 -7.92
N THR A 18 1.30 2.14 -6.70
CA THR A 18 1.64 1.33 -5.53
C THR A 18 0.58 0.28 -5.23
N MET A 19 -0.71 0.67 -5.17
CA MET A 19 -1.79 -0.28 -4.93
C MET A 19 -1.88 -1.34 -6.03
N CYS A 20 -1.82 -0.95 -7.31
CA CYS A 20 -1.87 -1.89 -8.42
C CYS A 20 -0.70 -2.88 -8.39
N GLY A 21 0.51 -2.41 -8.05
CA GLY A 21 1.69 -3.25 -7.89
C GLY A 21 1.56 -4.25 -6.75
N ASP A 22 1.10 -3.79 -5.58
CA ASP A 22 0.81 -4.62 -4.41
C ASP A 22 -0.22 -5.72 -4.76
N VAL A 23 -1.40 -5.32 -5.24
CA VAL A 23 -2.48 -6.25 -5.61
C VAL A 23 -2.03 -7.28 -6.66
N LEU A 24 -1.25 -6.85 -7.66
CA LEU A 24 -0.72 -7.75 -8.68
C LEU A 24 0.30 -8.74 -8.08
N GLY A 25 1.20 -8.25 -7.23
CA GLY A 25 2.27 -9.04 -6.61
C GLY A 25 1.76 -10.02 -5.54
N ALA A 26 0.70 -9.65 -4.81
CA ALA A 26 0.17 -10.41 -3.67
C ALA A 26 -0.25 -11.84 -4.02
N ALA A 27 -0.70 -12.09 -5.26
CA ALA A 27 -1.06 -13.44 -5.69
C ALA A 27 0.16 -14.36 -5.93
N PHE A 28 1.36 -13.78 -6.03
CA PHE A 28 2.60 -14.50 -6.34
C PHE A 28 3.60 -14.48 -5.18
N GLU A 29 3.25 -13.86 -4.07
CA GLU A 29 4.07 -13.86 -2.86
C GLU A 29 4.36 -15.30 -2.41
N GLY A 30 5.64 -15.64 -2.22
CA GLY A 30 6.09 -16.99 -1.87
C GLY A 30 6.13 -18.01 -3.02
N SER A 31 5.84 -17.60 -4.25
CA SER A 31 5.97 -18.46 -5.44
C SER A 31 7.43 -18.67 -5.85
N SER A 32 7.76 -19.87 -6.33
CA SER A 32 9.06 -20.20 -6.95
C SER A 32 9.13 -19.85 -8.44
N SER A 33 8.04 -19.29 -8.99
CA SER A 33 7.90 -19.00 -10.43
C SER A 33 8.61 -17.69 -10.80
N ILE A 34 9.92 -17.79 -11.06
CA ILE A 34 10.74 -16.67 -11.54
C ILE A 34 10.62 -16.58 -13.07
N GLY A 35 10.30 -15.40 -13.61
CA GLY A 35 10.34 -15.12 -15.05
C GLY A 35 9.04 -15.29 -15.82
N GLN A 36 7.90 -15.49 -15.14
CA GLN A 36 6.59 -15.35 -15.78
C GLN A 36 6.17 -13.88 -15.84
N GLU A 37 5.58 -13.49 -16.97
CA GLU A 37 4.84 -12.23 -17.05
C GLU A 37 3.45 -12.40 -16.45
N TYR A 38 3.14 -11.57 -15.47
CA TYR A 38 1.83 -11.51 -14.84
C TYR A 38 1.08 -10.30 -15.39
N ARG A 39 0.07 -10.56 -16.21
CA ARG A 39 -0.65 -9.52 -16.97
C ARG A 39 -2.02 -9.18 -16.37
N ASP A 40 -2.57 -10.08 -15.58
CA ASP A 40 -3.90 -9.94 -14.98
C ASP A 40 -3.82 -10.10 -13.47
N PHE A 41 -4.71 -9.42 -12.75
CA PHE A 41 -4.92 -9.69 -11.33
C PHE A 41 -5.34 -11.14 -11.15
N GLN A 42 -4.67 -11.82 -10.24
CA GLN A 42 -4.98 -13.20 -9.89
C GLN A 42 -5.62 -13.26 -8.52
N TYR A 43 -6.28 -14.39 -8.25
CA TYR A 43 -6.79 -14.67 -6.91
C TYR A 43 -5.61 -14.78 -5.92
N SER A 44 -5.64 -13.98 -4.86
CA SER A 44 -4.78 -14.19 -3.69
C SER A 44 -5.55 -14.91 -2.59
N THR A 45 -4.85 -15.39 -1.56
CA THR A 45 -5.49 -15.93 -0.33
C THR A 45 -6.45 -14.94 0.35
N ARG A 46 -6.38 -13.65 -0.01
CA ARG A 46 -7.20 -12.54 0.51
C ARG A 46 -8.31 -12.12 -0.44
N GLY A 47 -8.50 -12.82 -1.57
CA GLY A 47 -9.51 -12.54 -2.58
C GLY A 47 -8.97 -11.82 -3.82
N TYR A 48 -9.87 -11.58 -4.78
CA TYR A 48 -9.58 -10.88 -6.02
C TYR A 48 -9.43 -9.37 -5.77
N GLY A 49 -8.34 -8.78 -6.25
CA GLY A 49 -8.14 -7.33 -6.17
C GLY A 49 -7.86 -6.79 -4.76
N SER A 50 -7.60 -7.67 -3.79
CA SER A 50 -7.33 -7.28 -2.40
C SER A 50 -5.89 -6.82 -2.23
N TYR A 51 -5.71 -5.60 -1.72
CA TYR A 51 -4.41 -5.08 -1.32
C TYR A 51 -3.95 -5.67 0.03
N THR A 52 -2.64 -5.59 0.30
CA THR A 52 -1.98 -6.14 1.49
C THR A 52 -1.58 -5.06 2.50
N ASP A 53 -0.78 -5.43 3.50
CA ASP A 53 -0.18 -4.51 4.45
C ASP A 53 0.68 -3.43 3.77
N ASP A 54 1.25 -3.70 2.59
CA ASP A 54 2.03 -2.71 1.82
C ASP A 54 1.20 -1.46 1.48
N THR A 55 0.01 -1.64 0.87
CA THR A 55 -0.89 -0.51 0.59
C THR A 55 -1.44 0.09 1.88
N GLN A 56 -1.78 -0.74 2.87
CA GLN A 56 -2.36 -0.24 4.12
C GLN A 56 -1.39 0.66 4.90
N MET A 57 -0.12 0.25 5.03
CA MET A 57 0.94 1.04 5.65
C MET A 57 1.25 2.30 4.83
N THR A 58 1.21 2.20 3.51
CA THR A 58 1.38 3.36 2.63
C THR A 58 0.29 4.42 2.90
N LEU A 59 -0.98 4.02 3.01
CA LEU A 59 -2.08 4.93 3.32
C LEU A 59 -1.97 5.53 4.73
N ALA A 60 -1.54 4.75 5.71
CA ALA A 60 -1.30 5.24 7.06
C ALA A 60 -0.20 6.32 7.09
N LEU A 61 0.92 6.09 6.38
CA LEU A 61 1.99 7.06 6.27
C LEU A 61 1.56 8.32 5.49
N ALA A 62 0.87 8.15 4.36
CA ALA A 62 0.36 9.27 3.56
C ALA A 62 -0.60 10.14 4.38
N THR A 63 -1.49 9.52 5.15
CA THR A 63 -2.39 10.21 6.07
C THR A 63 -1.60 11.04 7.09
N SER A 64 -0.57 10.43 7.70
CA SER A 64 0.28 11.13 8.66
C SER A 64 1.01 12.35 8.07
N LEU A 65 1.54 12.23 6.85
CA LEU A 65 2.22 13.31 6.16
C LEU A 65 1.28 14.51 5.89
N VAL A 66 0.04 14.22 5.50
CA VAL A 66 -0.98 15.25 5.26
C VAL A 66 -1.40 15.91 6.58
N GLU A 67 -1.70 15.12 7.61
CA GLU A 67 -2.09 15.62 8.94
C GLU A 67 -0.99 16.50 9.57
N SER A 68 0.27 16.07 9.46
CA SER A 68 1.41 16.72 10.10
C SER A 68 2.07 17.79 9.25
N LYS A 69 1.66 17.94 7.98
CA LYS A 69 2.30 18.81 6.97
C LYS A 69 3.81 18.54 6.84
N GLY A 70 4.20 17.27 6.94
CA GLY A 70 5.60 16.85 6.99
C GLY A 70 5.77 15.54 7.75
N ILE A 71 7.03 15.14 7.95
CA ILE A 71 7.37 13.91 8.67
C ILE A 71 7.19 14.12 10.18
N ASN A 72 6.31 13.33 10.79
CA ASN A 72 6.13 13.25 12.23
C ASN A 72 6.09 11.77 12.66
N PRO A 73 7.18 11.25 13.27
CA PRO A 73 7.25 9.84 13.65
C PRO A 73 6.16 9.38 14.63
N GLU A 74 5.78 10.24 15.59
CA GLU A 74 4.76 9.91 16.58
C GLU A 74 3.37 9.80 15.94
N ASN A 75 3.01 10.77 15.09
CA ASN A 75 1.75 10.72 14.35
C ASN A 75 1.73 9.57 13.33
N ALA A 76 2.87 9.24 12.69
CA ALA A 76 2.98 8.10 11.78
C ALA A 76 2.76 6.77 12.52
N SER A 77 3.43 6.58 13.67
CA SER A 77 3.24 5.40 14.52
C SER A 77 1.78 5.22 14.94
N ASN A 78 1.14 6.32 15.39
CA ASN A 78 -0.27 6.30 15.74
C ASN A 78 -1.17 5.93 14.55
N ASN A 79 -0.85 6.40 13.35
CA ASN A 79 -1.60 6.04 12.13
C ASN A 79 -1.40 4.57 11.74
N TYR A 80 -0.20 4.00 11.89
CA TYR A 80 0.02 2.57 11.68
C TYR A 80 -0.86 1.73 12.60
N CYS A 81 -0.90 2.06 13.90
CA CYS A 81 -1.77 1.37 14.86
C CYS A 81 -3.26 1.52 14.53
N LYS A 82 -3.70 2.71 14.09
CA LYS A 82 -5.11 2.97 13.72
C LYS A 82 -5.54 2.21 12.47
N PHE A 83 -4.66 2.12 11.49
CA PHE A 83 -4.97 1.48 10.20
C PHE A 83 -4.79 -0.04 10.26
N PHE A 84 -4.06 -0.56 11.24
CA PHE A 84 -3.75 -1.98 11.36
C PHE A 84 -4.99 -2.87 11.23
N ASP A 85 -4.93 -3.79 10.26
CA ASP A 85 -5.88 -4.87 10.08
C ASP A 85 -5.08 -6.17 9.93
N ALA A 86 -5.15 -7.05 10.93
CA ALA A 86 -4.40 -8.29 10.95
C ALA A 86 -4.69 -9.22 9.74
N SER A 87 -5.82 -9.03 9.06
CA SER A 87 -6.14 -9.82 7.85
C SER A 87 -5.30 -9.42 6.62
N ARG A 88 -4.56 -8.30 6.68
CA ARG A 88 -3.88 -7.71 5.52
C ARG A 88 -2.53 -8.30 5.18
N GLY A 89 -2.00 -9.19 6.00
CA GLY A 89 -0.79 -9.94 5.66
C GLY A 89 0.49 -9.47 6.32
N TYR A 90 0.38 -8.59 7.31
CA TYR A 90 1.48 -8.22 8.19
C TYR A 90 2.29 -9.46 8.62
N GLY A 91 3.61 -9.33 8.53
CA GLY A 91 4.53 -10.38 8.97
C GLY A 91 4.31 -10.76 10.44
N ALA A 92 4.65 -12.01 10.79
CA ALA A 92 4.38 -12.59 12.12
C ALA A 92 4.96 -11.80 13.32
N SER A 93 5.90 -10.89 13.10
CA SER A 93 6.48 -10.03 14.13
C SER A 93 5.66 -8.76 14.43
N ALA A 94 4.60 -8.50 13.65
CA ALA A 94 3.74 -7.33 13.78
C ALA A 94 2.45 -7.58 14.57
N SER A 95 2.23 -8.82 15.03
CA SER A 95 1.10 -9.25 15.87
C SER A 95 1.41 -9.23 17.36
#